data_AF-A0A2D6VKM2-F1
#
_entry.id   AF-A0A2D6VKM2-F1
#
_cell.length_a   1.000
_cell.length_b   1.000
_cell.length_c   1.000
_cell.angle_alpha   90.00
_cell.angle_beta   90.00
_cell.angle_gamma   90.00
#
_symmetry.space_group_name_H-M   'P 1'
#
loop_
_entity.id
_entity.type
_entity.pdbx_description
1 polymer ?
#
loop_
_entity_poly.entity_id
_entity_poly.type
_entity_poly.pdbx_seq_one_letter_code
_entity_poly.pdbx_strand_id
1 'polypeptide(L)'
;MRLHFLIILTFLINQTGFLLQARIGDDRLTLEKRLLRSGGYQYRDEQVLANRRKGMPYIKFEEYFPDRADLRIYYKTTDGRKPLSKDIKTSNMLEGWNLHVLFVQGKSVLEIYKRSEKITEFEFIHLLNLQSNGSFWEKKSDNELEDNEYSTFGFELMRNDKMLRAKKIGSNAVMVFSSGFDHLLKKTIRDDQMENAPSSTDGF
;
A
#
# COMPACT_ATOMS: atom_id res chain seq x y z
N MET A 1 1.02 64.56 -17.24
CA MET A 1 0.02 64.65 -16.15
C MET A 1 -0.77 63.35 -16.17
N ARG A 2 -0.66 62.53 -15.10
CA ARG A 2 -1.65 61.57 -14.52
C ARG A 2 -2.55 60.72 -15.47
N LEU A 3 -2.87 59.44 -15.30
CA LEU A 3 -2.73 58.45 -14.23
C LEU A 3 -3.57 57.20 -14.64
N HIS A 4 -3.23 56.02 -14.12
CA HIS A 4 -4.02 54.77 -13.94
C HIS A 4 -4.16 53.75 -15.08
N PHE A 5 -3.56 52.55 -14.96
CA PHE A 5 -3.98 51.36 -14.18
C PHE A 5 -5.26 50.70 -14.73
N LEU A 6 -5.11 49.52 -15.37
CA LEU A 6 -5.89 48.33 -15.01
C LEU A 6 -5.28 47.07 -15.66
N ILE A 7 -4.60 46.29 -14.83
CA ILE A 7 -4.31 44.87 -15.04
C ILE A 7 -5.52 44.11 -14.47
N ILE A 8 -6.22 43.33 -15.29
CA ILE A 8 -7.17 42.29 -14.86
C ILE A 8 -6.76 41.05 -15.68
N LEU A 9 -5.85 40.21 -15.21
CA LEU A 9 -6.10 39.11 -14.25
C LEU A 9 -7.35 38.29 -14.57
N THR A 10 -7.38 37.64 -15.73
CA THR A 10 -8.17 36.42 -15.93
C THR A 10 -7.44 35.24 -15.29
N PHE A 11 -7.47 35.19 -13.96
CA PHE A 11 -7.19 33.99 -13.18
C PHE A 11 -8.44 33.09 -13.29
N LEU A 12 -8.61 32.44 -14.44
CA LEU A 12 -9.58 31.35 -14.60
C LEU A 12 -9.05 30.12 -13.86
N ILE A 13 -9.31 30.15 -12.56
CA ILE A 13 -9.70 29.04 -11.68
C ILE A 13 -9.50 27.67 -12.35
N ASN A 14 -8.27 27.16 -12.28
CA ASN A 14 -8.01 25.73 -12.35
C ASN A 14 -8.57 25.10 -11.06
N GLN A 15 -9.88 24.89 -10.98
CA GLN A 15 -10.45 23.89 -10.09
C GLN A 15 -10.32 22.53 -10.76
N THR A 16 -9.09 22.04 -10.87
CA THR A 16 -8.88 20.60 -10.91
C THR A 16 -9.25 20.10 -9.52
N GLY A 17 -10.48 19.57 -9.41
CA GLY A 17 -10.88 18.80 -8.24
C GLY A 17 -9.85 17.69 -8.05
N PHE A 18 -8.98 17.84 -7.06
CA PHE A 18 -8.12 16.76 -6.59
C PHE A 18 -9.04 15.67 -6.04
N LEU A 19 -9.51 14.79 -6.92
CA LEU A 19 -9.91 13.43 -6.54
C LEU A 19 -8.63 12.76 -6.08
N LEU A 20 -8.24 13.02 -4.83
CA LEU A 20 -7.20 12.29 -4.12
C LEU A 20 -7.74 10.88 -3.94
N GLN A 21 -7.58 10.05 -4.97
CA GLN A 21 -7.82 8.62 -4.92
C GLN A 21 -6.55 8.00 -4.34
N ALA A 22 -6.68 7.11 -3.35
CA ALA A 22 -5.50 6.46 -2.77
C ALA A 22 -4.79 5.60 -3.80
N ARG A 23 -3.50 5.89 -4.01
CA ARG A 23 -2.68 5.24 -5.02
C ARG A 23 -1.32 4.92 -4.44
N ILE A 24 -0.83 3.73 -4.76
CA ILE A 24 0.57 3.39 -4.54
C ILE A 24 1.45 4.40 -5.28
N GLY A 25 2.45 4.93 -4.58
CA GLY A 25 3.32 6.01 -5.02
C GLY A 25 2.99 7.37 -4.39
N ASP A 26 1.86 7.50 -3.69
CA ASP A 26 1.51 8.71 -2.93
C ASP A 26 2.57 9.01 -1.86
N ASP A 27 2.91 10.29 -1.72
CA ASP A 27 3.68 10.74 -0.56
C ASP A 27 2.88 10.54 0.74
N ARG A 28 3.57 10.20 1.82
CA ARG A 28 2.98 9.96 3.14
C ARG A 28 2.00 11.07 3.58
N LEU A 29 2.41 12.33 3.44
CA LEU A 29 1.57 13.47 3.84
C LEU A 29 0.28 13.56 3.04
N THR A 30 0.34 13.26 1.74
CA THR A 30 -0.82 13.26 0.84
C THR A 30 -1.80 12.15 1.22
N LEU A 31 -1.29 10.95 1.47
CA LEU A 31 -2.08 9.81 1.92
C LEU A 31 -2.73 10.08 3.29
N GLU A 32 -1.95 10.52 4.27
CA GLU A 32 -2.44 10.81 5.62
C GLU A 32 -3.48 11.93 5.62
N LYS A 33 -3.25 13.01 4.87
CA LYS A 33 -4.21 14.12 4.76
C LYS A 33 -5.57 13.64 4.26
N ARG A 34 -5.61 12.79 3.23
CA ARG A 34 -6.86 12.20 2.71
C ARG A 34 -7.49 11.27 3.74
N LEU A 35 -6.70 10.36 4.29
CA LEU A 35 -7.20 9.32 5.18
C LEU A 35 -7.80 9.91 6.45
N LEU A 36 -7.07 10.83 7.11
CA LEU A 36 -7.50 11.50 8.34
C LEU A 36 -8.71 12.41 8.12
N ARG A 37 -8.81 13.09 6.96
CA ARG A 37 -10.02 13.86 6.59
C ARG A 37 -11.26 12.97 6.48
N SER A 38 -11.08 11.70 6.14
CA SER A 38 -12.16 10.72 6.00
C SER A 38 -12.40 9.87 7.25
N GLY A 39 -11.97 10.34 8.43
CA GLY A 39 -12.17 9.63 9.71
C GLY A 39 -11.10 8.60 10.05
N GLY A 40 -10.01 8.53 9.29
CA GLY A 40 -8.89 7.64 9.59
C GLY A 40 -8.19 7.95 10.91
N TYR A 41 -7.60 6.92 11.50
CA TYR A 41 -6.84 6.96 12.74
C TYR A 41 -5.53 6.19 12.56
N GLN A 42 -4.40 6.75 12.98
CA GLN A 42 -3.12 6.04 12.96
C GLN A 42 -2.93 5.30 14.28
N TYR A 43 -2.67 3.99 14.24
CA TYR A 43 -2.21 3.27 15.42
C TYR A 43 -0.80 3.72 15.79
N ARG A 44 -0.58 3.98 17.08
CA ARG A 44 0.72 4.39 17.63
C ARG A 44 1.20 3.52 18.78
N ASP A 45 0.28 2.81 19.43
CA ASP A 45 0.61 1.88 20.51
C ASP A 45 1.32 0.64 19.95
N GLU A 46 2.48 0.31 20.50
CA GLU A 46 3.33 -0.78 20.01
C GLU A 46 2.69 -2.16 20.16
N GLN A 47 1.95 -2.40 21.25
CA GLN A 47 1.28 -3.69 21.47
C GLN A 47 0.16 -3.88 20.45
N VAL A 48 -0.61 -2.82 20.18
CA VAL A 48 -1.64 -2.83 19.14
C VAL A 48 -1.00 -3.06 17.77
N LEU A 49 0.09 -2.34 17.44
CA LEU A 49 0.81 -2.50 16.17
C LEU A 49 1.33 -3.93 16.00
N ALA A 50 2.01 -4.49 17.00
CA ALA A 50 2.52 -5.86 16.97
C ALA A 50 1.39 -6.88 16.72
N ASN A 51 0.26 -6.71 17.41
CA ASN A 51 -0.91 -7.55 17.17
C ASN A 51 -1.45 -7.41 15.73
N ARG A 52 -1.58 -6.18 15.21
CA ARG A 52 -2.11 -5.96 13.85
C ARG A 52 -1.21 -6.51 12.76
N ARG A 53 0.11 -6.48 12.96
CA ARG A 53 1.08 -7.05 12.02
C ARG A 53 0.97 -8.57 11.93
N LYS A 54 0.57 -9.26 13.00
CA LYS A 54 0.58 -10.73 13.06
C LYS A 54 -0.08 -11.37 11.84
N GLY A 55 0.67 -12.25 11.17
CA GLY A 55 0.22 -13.00 10.00
C GLY A 55 0.21 -12.20 8.69
N MET A 56 0.68 -10.95 8.67
CA MET A 56 0.85 -10.21 7.42
C MET A 56 2.01 -10.80 6.60
N PRO A 57 1.85 -10.91 5.26
CA PRO A 57 2.84 -11.56 4.41
C PRO A 57 4.18 -10.83 4.38
N TYR A 58 4.16 -9.51 4.56
CA TYR A 58 5.36 -8.68 4.50
C TYR A 58 6.34 -8.93 5.67
N ILE A 59 5.88 -9.52 6.79
CA ILE A 59 6.73 -9.74 7.98
C ILE A 59 7.99 -10.54 7.64
N LYS A 60 7.83 -11.56 6.80
CA LYS A 60 8.92 -12.47 6.43
C LYS A 60 10.04 -11.80 5.65
N PHE A 61 9.83 -10.59 5.17
CA PHE A 61 10.75 -9.88 4.29
C PHE A 61 11.20 -8.54 4.87
N GLU A 62 10.86 -8.26 6.14
CA GLU A 62 11.19 -6.98 6.78
C GLU A 62 12.69 -6.73 6.86
N GLU A 63 13.49 -7.78 7.02
CA GLU A 63 14.96 -7.69 7.03
C GLU A 63 15.56 -7.27 5.68
N TYR A 64 14.83 -7.47 4.58
CA TYR A 64 15.26 -7.09 3.23
C TYR A 64 14.65 -5.77 2.77
N PHE A 65 13.87 -5.07 3.62
CA PHE A 65 13.35 -3.77 3.24
C PHE A 65 14.50 -2.77 3.06
N PRO A 66 14.41 -1.91 2.03
CA PRO A 66 15.45 -0.93 1.78
C PRO A 66 15.52 0.10 2.91
N ASP A 67 16.65 0.79 2.99
CA ASP A 67 16.84 1.88 3.94
C ASP A 67 15.69 2.89 3.90
N ARG A 68 15.35 3.44 5.07
CA ARG A 68 14.26 4.40 5.25
C ARG A 68 12.88 3.84 4.88
N ALA A 69 12.70 2.53 4.99
CA ALA A 69 11.38 1.92 5.05
C ALA A 69 10.63 2.32 6.34
N ASP A 70 9.38 2.75 6.21
CA ASP A 70 8.49 3.14 7.32
C ASP A 70 7.14 2.42 7.15
N LEU A 71 6.87 1.43 8.00
CA LEU A 71 5.59 0.72 8.02
C LEU A 71 4.61 1.41 8.97
N ARG A 72 3.47 1.84 8.45
CA ARG A 72 2.40 2.46 9.23
C ARG A 72 1.11 1.67 9.11
N ILE A 73 0.36 1.62 10.20
CA ILE A 73 -0.96 0.98 10.23
C ILE A 73 -1.99 2.01 10.64
N TYR A 74 -2.99 2.16 9.79
CA TYR A 74 -4.12 3.03 10.02
C TYR A 74 -5.38 2.20 10.19
N TYR A 75 -6.39 2.80 10.83
CA TYR A 75 -7.71 2.23 11.00
C TYR A 75 -8.77 3.21 10.52
N LYS A 76 -9.85 2.66 9.99
CA LYS A 76 -11.05 3.40 9.61
C LYS A 76 -12.29 2.55 9.91
N THR A 77 -13.30 3.15 10.54
CA THR A 77 -14.59 2.48 10.77
C THR A 77 -15.35 2.30 9.46
N THR A 78 -16.33 1.41 9.44
CA THR A 78 -17.28 1.25 8.31
C THR A 78 -18.16 2.49 8.12
N ASP A 79 -18.54 3.16 9.22
CA ASP A 79 -19.41 4.35 9.21
C ASP A 79 -18.67 5.68 8.94
N GLY A 80 -17.34 5.64 8.78
CA GLY A 80 -16.50 6.81 8.52
C GLY A 80 -16.27 7.74 9.72
N ARG A 81 -16.79 7.41 10.91
CA ARG A 81 -16.49 8.14 12.14
C ARG A 81 -15.06 7.86 12.60
N LYS A 82 -14.46 8.86 13.24
CA LYS A 82 -13.16 8.66 13.88
C LYS A 82 -13.35 7.81 15.16
N PRO A 83 -12.58 6.73 15.36
CA PRO A 83 -12.67 5.95 16.59
C PRO A 83 -12.27 6.79 17.81
N LEU A 84 -12.84 6.46 18.97
CA LEU A 84 -12.37 7.00 20.24
C LEU A 84 -11.21 6.15 20.77
N SER A 85 -10.30 6.76 21.52
CA SER A 85 -9.15 6.03 22.08
C SER A 85 -9.56 4.81 22.91
N LYS A 86 -10.69 4.89 23.63
CA LYS A 86 -11.24 3.78 24.42
C LYS A 86 -11.70 2.58 23.60
N ASP A 87 -11.97 2.78 22.30
CA ASP A 87 -12.43 1.72 21.42
C ASP A 87 -11.25 0.90 20.89
N ILE A 88 -10.04 1.49 20.87
CA ILE A 88 -8.82 0.85 20.39
C ILE A 88 -8.32 -0.17 21.42
N LYS A 89 -8.49 -1.46 21.12
CA LYS A 89 -8.05 -2.58 21.95
C LYS A 89 -6.95 -3.38 21.27
N THR A 90 -6.02 -3.90 22.05
CA THR A 90 -4.93 -4.76 21.56
C THR A 90 -5.45 -6.09 20.99
N SER A 91 -6.36 -6.76 21.70
CA SER A 91 -6.78 -8.13 21.39
C SER A 91 -7.59 -8.24 20.09
N ASN A 92 -8.56 -7.36 19.90
CA ASN A 92 -9.54 -7.47 18.80
C ASN A 92 -9.55 -6.20 17.95
N MET A 93 -9.74 -6.40 16.64
CA MET A 93 -9.99 -5.32 15.70
C MET A 93 -11.47 -4.92 15.78
N LEU A 94 -11.74 -3.62 15.86
CA LEU A 94 -13.09 -3.08 15.71
C LEU A 94 -13.62 -3.30 14.30
N GLU A 95 -14.94 -3.26 14.13
CA GLU A 95 -15.55 -3.31 12.80
C GLU A 95 -15.00 -2.19 11.91
N GLY A 96 -14.48 -2.54 10.73
CA GLY A 96 -13.84 -1.59 9.85
C GLY A 96 -12.65 -2.15 9.09
N TRP A 97 -11.68 -1.27 8.86
CA TRP A 97 -10.53 -1.51 8.00
C TRP A 97 -9.24 -1.17 8.72
N ASN A 98 -8.27 -2.07 8.66
CA ASN A 98 -6.88 -1.75 8.88
C ASN A 98 -6.22 -1.56 7.51
N LEU A 99 -5.54 -0.43 7.34
CA LEU A 99 -4.71 -0.15 6.18
C LEU A 99 -3.26 -0.18 6.62
N HIS A 100 -2.52 -1.19 6.17
CA HIS A 100 -1.08 -1.25 6.34
C HIS A 100 -0.44 -0.58 5.13
N VAL A 101 0.49 0.36 5.35
CA VAL A 101 1.20 1.04 4.28
C VAL A 101 2.68 0.99 4.58
N LEU A 102 3.44 0.41 3.64
CA LEU A 102 4.89 0.51 3.65
C LEU A 102 5.29 1.70 2.79
N PHE A 103 6.00 2.64 3.39
CA PHE A 103 6.64 3.74 2.69
C PHE A 103 8.11 3.45 2.49
N VAL A 104 8.63 3.70 1.29
CA VAL A 104 10.07 3.71 1.00
C VAL A 104 10.41 5.10 0.48
N GLN A 105 11.40 5.75 1.11
CA GLN A 105 11.75 7.14 0.80
C GLN A 105 10.54 8.10 0.83
N GLY A 106 9.59 7.84 1.72
CA GLY A 106 8.40 8.68 1.92
C GLY A 106 7.23 8.41 0.96
N LYS A 107 7.36 7.49 0.00
CA LYS A 107 6.30 7.10 -0.95
C LYS A 107 5.75 5.72 -0.67
N SER A 108 4.44 5.51 -0.80
CA SER A 108 3.85 4.19 -0.59
C SER A 108 4.30 3.22 -1.69
N VAL A 109 4.74 2.03 -1.30
CA VAL A 109 5.15 0.96 -2.23
C VAL A 109 4.34 -0.32 -2.06
N LEU A 110 3.67 -0.47 -0.91
CA LEU A 110 2.84 -1.61 -0.57
C LEU A 110 1.71 -1.16 0.34
N GLU A 111 0.50 -1.61 0.03
CA GLU A 111 -0.71 -1.35 0.79
C GLU A 111 -1.48 -2.66 1.02
N ILE A 112 -1.84 -2.95 2.28
CA ILE A 112 -2.74 -4.05 2.62
C ILE A 112 -4.01 -3.49 3.24
N TYR A 113 -5.12 -3.74 2.56
CA TYR A 113 -6.47 -3.41 2.98
C TYR A 113 -7.07 -4.63 3.67
N LYS A 114 -7.08 -4.63 5.00
CA LYS A 114 -7.62 -5.73 5.82
C LYS A 114 -8.92 -5.30 6.46
N ARG A 115 -10.00 -6.01 6.16
CA ARG A 115 -11.30 -5.81 6.77
C ARG A 115 -11.45 -6.69 8.02
N SER A 116 -12.24 -6.22 8.98
CA SER A 116 -12.66 -7.02 10.15
C SER A 116 -13.48 -8.25 9.74
N GLU A 117 -14.13 -8.20 8.58
CA GLU A 117 -14.99 -9.25 8.03
C GLU A 117 -14.54 -9.67 6.63
N LYS A 118 -15.24 -10.63 6.00
CA LYS A 118 -14.98 -11.02 4.61
C LYS A 118 -15.12 -9.81 3.68
N ILE A 119 -14.17 -9.67 2.76
CA ILE A 119 -14.25 -8.68 1.68
C ILE A 119 -15.21 -9.20 0.62
N THR A 120 -16.21 -8.40 0.29
CA THR A 120 -17.15 -8.68 -0.80
C THR A 120 -16.46 -8.47 -2.15
N GLU A 121 -17.02 -9.04 -3.21
CA GLU A 121 -16.51 -8.82 -4.56
C GLU A 121 -16.59 -7.35 -4.98
N PHE A 122 -17.68 -6.66 -4.60
CA PHE A 122 -17.83 -5.22 -4.85
C PHE A 122 -16.72 -4.40 -4.20
N GLU A 123 -16.39 -4.66 -2.93
CA GLU A 123 -15.32 -3.95 -2.24
C GLU A 123 -13.95 -4.28 -2.84
N PHE A 124 -13.72 -5.54 -3.23
CA PHE A 124 -12.50 -5.93 -3.92
C PHE A 124 -12.32 -5.12 -5.21
N ILE A 125 -13.36 -5.09 -6.06
CA ILE A 125 -13.36 -4.30 -7.31
C ILE A 125 -13.17 -2.81 -7.01
N HIS A 126 -13.83 -2.28 -5.97
CA HIS A 126 -13.67 -0.89 -5.56
C HIS A 126 -12.23 -0.57 -5.18
N LEU A 127 -11.58 -1.41 -4.37
CA LEU A 127 -10.17 -1.23 -3.98
C LEU A 127 -9.23 -1.26 -5.19
N LEU A 128 -9.46 -2.15 -6.15
CA LEU A 128 -8.71 -2.18 -7.40
C LEU A 128 -8.91 -0.88 -8.19
N ASN A 129 -10.14 -0.39 -8.29
CA ASN A 129 -10.46 0.86 -8.98
C ASN A 129 -9.80 2.08 -8.34
N LEU A 130 -9.62 2.11 -7.01
CA LEU A 130 -8.85 3.16 -6.32
C LEU A 130 -7.41 3.27 -6.87
N GLN A 131 -6.83 2.11 -7.20
CA GLN A 131 -5.45 1.94 -7.62
C GLN A 131 -5.27 1.93 -9.15
N SER A 132 -6.36 2.01 -9.92
CA SER A 132 -6.34 1.93 -11.39
C SER A 132 -5.65 3.10 -12.05
N ASN A 133 -5.86 4.35 -11.59
CA ASN A 133 -5.28 5.56 -12.19
C ASN A 133 -5.39 5.63 -13.74
N GLY A 134 -6.56 5.32 -14.31
CA GLY A 134 -6.77 5.31 -15.76
C GLY A 134 -6.25 4.07 -16.49
N SER A 135 -5.54 3.18 -15.80
CA SER A 135 -5.16 1.84 -16.24
C SER A 135 -6.19 0.80 -15.79
N PHE A 136 -6.04 -0.45 -16.22
CA PHE A 136 -6.94 -1.55 -15.85
C PHE A 136 -6.17 -2.78 -15.36
N TRP A 137 -6.89 -3.68 -14.67
CA TRP A 137 -6.32 -4.87 -14.06
C TRP A 137 -6.52 -6.10 -14.95
N GLU A 138 -5.46 -6.88 -15.13
CA GLU A 138 -5.44 -8.14 -15.87
C GLU A 138 -5.17 -9.29 -14.90
N LYS A 139 -5.85 -10.42 -15.09
CA LYS A 139 -5.51 -11.66 -14.38
C LYS A 139 -4.21 -12.20 -14.94
N LYS A 140 -3.18 -12.23 -14.10
CA LYS A 140 -1.85 -12.73 -14.40
C LYS A 140 -1.22 -13.30 -13.13
N SER A 141 -0.25 -14.17 -13.31
CA SER A 141 0.48 -14.82 -12.23
C SER A 141 1.99 -14.76 -12.44
N ASP A 142 2.75 -15.17 -11.42
CA ASP A 142 4.21 -15.19 -11.47
C ASP A 142 4.78 -16.01 -12.65
N ASN A 143 4.03 -17.01 -13.14
CA ASN A 143 4.44 -17.87 -14.27
C ASN A 143 4.38 -17.16 -15.63
N GLU A 144 3.75 -15.98 -15.69
CA GLU A 144 3.59 -15.19 -16.90
C GLU A 144 4.53 -13.97 -16.93
N LEU A 145 5.48 -13.92 -15.99
CA LEU A 145 6.53 -12.91 -15.95
C LEU A 145 7.60 -13.20 -17.01
N GLU A 146 8.23 -12.12 -17.49
CA GLU A 146 9.39 -12.20 -18.39
C GLU A 146 10.62 -12.75 -17.65
N ASP A 147 11.61 -13.31 -18.38
CA ASP A 147 12.74 -14.09 -17.83
C ASP A 147 13.63 -13.36 -16.80
N ASN A 148 13.44 -12.05 -16.60
CA ASN A 148 14.15 -11.25 -15.60
C ASN A 148 13.23 -10.49 -14.64
N GLU A 149 11.92 -10.71 -14.71
CA GLU A 149 10.97 -10.20 -13.73
C GLU A 149 10.72 -11.26 -12.65
N TYR A 150 10.67 -10.81 -11.41
CA TYR A 150 10.45 -11.71 -10.27
C TYR A 150 9.40 -11.13 -9.34
N SER A 151 8.85 -12.01 -8.51
CA SER A 151 7.82 -11.69 -7.55
C SER A 151 8.18 -12.28 -6.18
N THR A 152 8.22 -11.43 -5.16
CA THR A 152 8.44 -11.83 -3.75
C THR A 152 7.14 -12.26 -3.11
N PHE A 153 6.07 -11.51 -3.33
CA PHE A 153 4.79 -11.72 -2.66
C PHE A 153 3.85 -12.69 -3.40
N GLY A 154 4.14 -12.96 -4.68
CA GLY A 154 3.20 -13.55 -5.63
C GLY A 154 2.09 -12.57 -6.00
N PHE A 155 1.44 -12.75 -7.15
CA PHE A 155 0.25 -11.96 -7.53
C PHE A 155 -0.78 -12.76 -8.33
N GLU A 156 -2.00 -12.24 -8.36
CA GLU A 156 -3.14 -12.78 -9.14
C GLU A 156 -3.65 -11.78 -10.18
N LEU A 157 -3.27 -10.51 -10.00
CA LEU A 157 -3.63 -9.40 -10.86
C LEU A 157 -2.40 -8.53 -11.09
N MET A 158 -2.22 -8.10 -12.33
CA MET A 158 -1.25 -7.08 -12.70
C MET A 158 -1.97 -5.96 -13.44
N ARG A 159 -1.61 -4.72 -13.13
CA ARG A 159 -2.11 -3.56 -13.88
C ARG A 159 -1.48 -3.57 -15.27
N ASN A 160 -2.23 -3.22 -16.30
CA ASN A 160 -1.78 -3.35 -17.70
C ASN A 160 -0.56 -2.49 -18.05
N ASP A 161 -0.26 -1.44 -17.25
CA ASP A 161 0.97 -0.65 -17.34
C ASP A 161 2.17 -1.29 -16.61
N LYS A 162 1.99 -2.51 -16.08
CA LYS A 162 2.95 -3.30 -15.29
C LYS A 162 3.44 -2.67 -14.00
N MET A 163 2.91 -1.51 -13.59
CA MET A 163 3.44 -0.77 -12.44
C MET A 163 3.02 -1.34 -11.09
N LEU A 164 1.83 -1.95 -11.03
CA LEU A 164 1.25 -2.50 -9.81
C LEU A 164 0.83 -3.96 -9.98
N ARG A 165 0.94 -4.71 -8.89
CA ARG A 165 0.47 -6.07 -8.73
C ARG A 165 -0.46 -6.14 -7.52
N ALA A 166 -1.39 -7.09 -7.54
CA ALA A 166 -2.32 -7.31 -6.44
C ALA A 166 -2.68 -8.78 -6.25
N LYS A 167 -3.07 -9.13 -5.02
CA LYS A 167 -3.62 -10.45 -4.67
C LYS A 167 -4.55 -10.37 -3.47
N LYS A 168 -5.43 -11.35 -3.35
CA LYS A 168 -6.16 -11.57 -2.10
C LYS A 168 -5.28 -12.26 -1.07
N ILE A 169 -5.54 -11.98 0.20
CA ILE A 169 -4.95 -12.66 1.36
C ILE A 169 -6.09 -13.20 2.19
N GLY A 170 -6.31 -14.52 2.11
CA GLY A 170 -7.47 -15.15 2.72
C GLY A 170 -8.78 -14.55 2.21
N SER A 171 -9.77 -14.44 3.09
CA SER A 171 -11.11 -13.94 2.75
C SER A 171 -11.33 -12.46 3.05
N ASN A 172 -10.44 -11.82 3.83
CA ASN A 172 -10.67 -10.51 4.42
C ASN A 172 -9.57 -9.48 4.15
N ALA A 173 -8.59 -9.79 3.30
CA ALA A 173 -7.54 -8.83 2.97
C ALA A 173 -7.19 -8.82 1.48
N VAL A 174 -6.78 -7.65 1.01
CA VAL A 174 -6.26 -7.41 -0.34
C VAL A 174 -4.94 -6.71 -0.20
N MET A 175 -3.95 -7.18 -0.93
CA MET A 175 -2.62 -6.57 -0.99
C MET A 175 -2.39 -6.03 -2.37
N VAL A 176 -1.95 -4.78 -2.44
CA VAL A 176 -1.54 -4.08 -3.66
C VAL A 176 -0.11 -3.59 -3.43
N PHE A 177 0.74 -3.71 -4.43
CA PHE A 177 2.15 -3.33 -4.30
C PHE A 177 2.75 -2.92 -5.64
N SER A 178 3.84 -2.15 -5.58
CA SER A 178 4.64 -1.78 -6.74
C SER A 178 5.40 -2.99 -7.26
N SER A 179 5.30 -3.25 -8.58
CA SER A 179 6.05 -4.32 -9.24
C SER A 179 7.56 -4.12 -9.11
N GLY A 180 8.03 -2.87 -9.16
CA GLY A 180 9.45 -2.54 -9.02
C GLY A 180 9.98 -2.84 -7.61
N PHE A 181 9.20 -2.52 -6.57
CA PHE A 181 9.55 -2.85 -5.19
C PHE A 181 9.59 -4.37 -4.97
N ASP A 182 8.58 -5.08 -5.47
CA ASP A 182 8.47 -6.54 -5.35
C ASP A 182 9.60 -7.28 -6.07
N HIS A 183 9.98 -6.83 -7.26
CA HIS A 183 11.14 -7.35 -7.99
C HIS A 183 12.47 -7.05 -7.25
N LEU A 184 12.67 -5.81 -6.80
CA LEU A 184 13.87 -5.42 -6.05
C LEU A 184 14.07 -6.30 -4.81
N LEU A 185 13.01 -6.51 -4.04
CA LEU A 185 13.03 -7.32 -2.84
C LEU A 185 13.45 -8.77 -3.15
N LYS A 186 12.91 -9.35 -4.23
CA LYS A 186 13.25 -10.71 -4.65
C LYS A 186 14.70 -10.84 -5.08
N LYS A 187 15.20 -9.82 -5.79
CA LYS A 187 16.59 -9.74 -6.22
C LYS A 187 17.53 -9.67 -5.01
N THR A 188 17.25 -8.78 -4.06
CA THR A 188 18.06 -8.66 -2.82
C THR A 188 18.10 -9.97 -2.04
N ILE A 189 16.96 -10.65 -1.89
CA ILE A 189 16.90 -11.97 -1.23
C ILE A 189 17.76 -13.00 -1.97
N ARG A 190 17.71 -13.02 -3.31
CA ARG A 190 18.50 -13.95 -4.11
C ARG A 190 20.00 -13.68 -3.97
N ASP A 191 20.39 -12.42 -4.05
CA ASP A 191 21.80 -12.01 -3.98
C ASP A 191 22.38 -12.35 -2.59
N ASP A 192 21.64 -12.11 -1.51
CA ASP A 192 22.03 -12.49 -0.14
C ASP A 192 22.12 -14.03 0.03
N GLN A 193 21.17 -14.79 -0.53
CA GLN A 193 21.23 -16.25 -0.54
C GLN A 193 22.41 -16.80 -1.33
N MET A 194 22.84 -16.11 -2.39
CA MET A 194 24.01 -16.49 -3.19
C MET A 194 25.32 -16.15 -2.47
N GLU A 195 25.42 -15.02 -1.78
CA GLU A 195 26.60 -14.68 -0.96
C GLU A 195 26.74 -15.59 0.26
N ASN A 196 25.61 -15.93 0.91
CA ASN A 196 25.57 -16.83 2.06
C ASN A 196 25.45 -18.31 1.67
N ALA A 197 25.55 -18.63 0.37
CA ALA A 197 25.50 -20.00 -0.10
C ALA A 197 26.62 -20.80 0.57
N PRO A 198 26.32 -21.87 1.32
CA PRO A 198 27.34 -22.61 2.03
C PRO A 198 28.33 -23.23 1.04
N SER A 199 29.63 -23.03 1.26
CA SER A 199 30.66 -23.89 0.69
C SER A 199 30.56 -25.34 1.20
N SER A 200 29.67 -25.62 2.17
CA SER A 200 29.46 -26.94 2.76
C SER A 200 28.65 -27.90 1.88
N THR A 201 28.19 -27.49 0.70
CA THR A 201 27.70 -28.42 -0.34
C THR A 201 28.80 -28.89 -1.29
N ASP A 202 30.00 -28.32 -1.22
CA ASP A 202 31.16 -28.87 -1.94
C ASP A 202 31.63 -30.15 -1.24
N GLY A 203 31.23 -31.29 -1.78
CA GLY A 203 31.64 -32.62 -1.32
C GLY A 203 30.55 -33.49 -0.68
N PHE A 204 29.29 -33.04 -0.67
CA PHE A 204 28.14 -33.96 -0.57
C PHE A 204 27.86 -34.64 -1.91
#